data_AF-A0A7X3I6Z4-F1
#
_entry.id   AF-A0A7X3I6Z4-F1
#
_cell.length_a   1.000
_cell.length_b   1.000
_cell.length_c   1.000
_cell.angle_alpha   90.00
_cell.angle_beta   90.00
_cell.angle_gamma   90.00
#
_symmetry.space_group_name_H-M   'P 1'
#
loop_
_entity.id
_entity.type
_entity.pdbx_description
1 polymer ?
#
loop_
_entity_poly.entity_id
_entity_poly.type
_entity_poly.pdbx_seq_one_letter_code
_entity_poly.pdbx_strand_id
1 'polypeptide(L)'
;MAAACALGLAACVTPQERHAMDQNQCYGFGFEPGTDAFAQCMMGLHQDRAAAAAASNRYWQAQLAEQNRRREAQRDLYRMMSLQRSGDTRFPVCGASYDGGIDHRTATWYGPNCRAR
;
A
#
# COMPACT_ATOMS: atom_id res chain seq x y z
N MET A 1 19.37 -25.55 -5.48
CA MET A 1 19.30 -24.67 -4.31
C MET A 1 17.83 -24.44 -3.97
N ALA A 2 17.36 -25.01 -2.86
CA ALA A 2 15.97 -24.89 -2.43
C ALA A 2 15.75 -23.50 -1.82
N ALA A 3 14.91 -22.69 -2.45
CA ALA A 3 14.47 -21.42 -1.90
C ALA A 3 13.40 -21.71 -0.84
N ALA A 4 13.81 -21.68 0.43
CA ALA A 4 12.87 -21.67 1.54
C ALA A 4 12.15 -20.32 1.55
N CYS A 5 10.91 -20.29 1.05
CA CYS A 5 9.99 -19.20 1.27
C CYS A 5 9.74 -19.07 2.78
N ALA A 6 10.39 -18.12 3.43
CA ALA A 6 9.97 -17.66 4.75
C ALA A 6 8.64 -16.91 4.60
N LEU A 7 7.54 -17.67 4.54
CA LEU A 7 6.20 -17.13 4.73
C LEU A 7 6.18 -16.58 6.16
N GLY A 8 6.22 -15.25 6.28
CA GLY A 8 6.02 -14.58 7.55
C GLY A 8 4.69 -15.07 8.11
N LEU A 9 4.74 -15.81 9.22
CA LEU A 9 3.57 -16.25 9.96
C LEU A 9 2.91 -14.99 10.54
N ALA A 10 2.04 -14.35 9.77
CA ALA A 10 1.05 -13.47 10.35
C ALA A 10 0.16 -14.35 11.22
N ALA A 11 0.48 -14.42 12.52
CA ALA A 11 -0.35 -15.13 13.47
C ALA A 11 -1.71 -14.43 13.49
N CYS A 12 -2.70 -15.05 12.86
CA CYS A 12 -4.09 -14.60 12.92
C CYS A 12 -4.56 -14.77 14.37
N VAL A 13 -4.52 -13.69 15.14
CA VAL A 13 -5.10 -13.67 16.48
C VAL A 13 -6.56 -13.24 16.38
N THR A 14 -7.45 -14.05 16.91
CA THR A 14 -8.89 -13.74 16.95
C THR A 14 -9.17 -12.61 17.95
N PRO A 15 -10.32 -11.92 17.83
CA PRO A 15 -10.72 -10.94 18.84
C PRO A 15 -10.78 -11.52 20.27
N GLN A 16 -11.24 -12.77 20.42
CA GLN A 16 -11.34 -13.45 21.70
C GLN A 16 -9.97 -13.75 22.30
N GLU A 17 -9.04 -14.28 21.49
CA GLU A 17 -7.67 -14.54 21.93
C GLU A 17 -6.95 -13.25 22.33
N ARG A 18 -7.13 -12.17 21.55
CA ARG A 18 -6.59 -10.85 21.93
C ARG A 18 -7.13 -10.39 23.27
N HIS A 19 -8.44 -10.48 23.47
CA HIS A 19 -9.07 -10.09 24.72
C HIS A 19 -8.51 -10.91 25.90
N ALA A 20 -8.30 -12.21 25.73
CA ALA A 20 -7.66 -13.05 26.75
C ALA A 20 -6.20 -12.66 27.01
N MET A 21 -5.44 -12.30 25.96
CA MET A 21 -4.07 -11.80 26.10
C MET A 21 -4.02 -10.46 26.85
N ASP A 22 -4.90 -9.51 26.50
CA ASP A 22 -5.02 -8.22 27.18
C ASP A 22 -5.37 -8.42 28.66
N GLN A 23 -6.32 -9.32 28.96
CA GLN A 23 -6.66 -9.67 30.33
C GLN A 23 -5.43 -10.19 31.08
N ASN A 24 -4.72 -11.17 30.51
CA ASN A 24 -3.50 -11.73 31.10
C ASN A 24 -2.42 -10.66 31.35
N GLN A 25 -2.30 -9.69 30.45
CA GLN A 25 -1.38 -8.57 30.61
C GLN A 25 -1.79 -7.67 31.79
N CYS A 26 -3.07 -7.32 31.91
CA CYS A 26 -3.56 -6.53 33.04
C CYS A 26 -3.43 -7.28 34.38
N TYR A 27 -3.68 -8.60 34.41
CA TYR A 27 -3.36 -9.43 35.57
C TYR A 27 -1.87 -9.38 35.94
N GLY A 28 -0.99 -9.47 34.95
CA GLY A 28 0.47 -9.41 35.15
C GLY A 28 0.95 -8.06 35.70
N PHE A 29 0.21 -6.98 35.46
CA PHE A 29 0.44 -5.67 36.07
C PHE A 29 -0.12 -5.56 37.50
N GLY A 30 -0.87 -6.55 37.98
CA GLY A 30 -1.44 -6.59 39.32
C GLY A 30 -2.85 -6.00 39.42
N PHE A 31 -3.53 -5.76 38.30
CA PHE A 31 -4.92 -5.30 38.34
C PHE A 31 -5.88 -6.46 38.62
N GLU A 32 -6.85 -6.24 39.51
CA GLU A 32 -7.89 -7.23 39.83
C GLU A 32 -9.13 -7.07 38.93
N PRO A 33 -9.66 -8.16 38.34
CA PRO A 33 -10.88 -8.11 37.52
C PRO A 33 -12.08 -7.55 38.26
N GLY A 34 -12.97 -6.93 37.50
CA GLY A 34 -14.17 -6.32 38.07
C GLY A 34 -13.92 -4.99 38.78
N THR A 35 -12.68 -4.49 38.77
CA THR A 35 -12.33 -3.15 39.25
C THR A 35 -12.25 -2.15 38.10
N ASP A 36 -12.45 -0.87 38.43
CA ASP A 36 -12.26 0.22 37.47
C ASP A 36 -10.81 0.29 36.95
N ALA A 37 -9.83 -0.05 37.79
CA ALA A 37 -8.42 -0.06 37.41
C ALA A 37 -8.14 -1.12 36.32
N PHE A 38 -8.74 -2.30 36.43
CA PHE A 38 -8.64 -3.33 35.38
C PHE A 38 -9.33 -2.90 34.09
N ALA A 39 -10.52 -2.31 34.18
CA ALA A 39 -11.22 -1.77 33.02
C ALA A 39 -10.40 -0.68 32.30
N GLN A 40 -9.76 0.20 33.06
CA GLN A 40 -8.86 1.23 32.52
C GLN A 40 -7.64 0.62 31.83
N CYS A 41 -7.00 -0.40 32.43
CA CYS A 41 -5.90 -1.12 31.80
C CYS A 41 -6.32 -1.71 30.44
N MET A 42 -7.45 -2.45 30.41
CA MET A 42 -7.98 -3.04 29.19
C MET A 42 -8.30 -2.00 28.11
N MET A 43 -8.92 -0.89 28.50
CA MET A 43 -9.21 0.21 27.57
C MET A 43 -7.93 0.85 27.04
N GLY A 44 -6.91 1.06 27.88
CA GLY A 44 -5.62 1.60 27.45
C GLY A 44 -4.95 0.72 26.40
N LEU A 45 -4.85 -0.59 26.65
CA LEU A 45 -4.29 -1.54 25.70
C LEU A 45 -5.06 -1.56 24.36
N HIS A 46 -6.39 -1.44 24.41
CA HIS A 46 -7.21 -1.32 23.20
C HIS A 46 -6.90 -0.05 22.42
N GLN A 47 -6.86 1.10 23.10
CA GLN A 47 -6.59 2.40 22.49
C GLN A 47 -5.18 2.45 21.88
N ASP A 48 -4.17 1.91 22.56
CA ASP A 48 -2.80 1.86 22.06
C ASP A 48 -2.71 1.06 20.75
N ARG A 49 -3.37 -0.10 20.69
CA ARG A 49 -3.43 -0.91 19.47
C ARG A 49 -4.18 -0.19 18.35
N ALA A 50 -5.30 0.46 18.67
CA ALA A 50 -6.05 1.26 17.69
C ALA A 50 -5.21 2.42 17.15
N ALA A 51 -4.46 3.10 18.01
CA ALA A 51 -3.55 4.17 17.64
C ALA A 51 -2.40 3.67 16.75
N ALA A 52 -1.77 2.55 17.09
CA ALA A 52 -0.73 1.92 16.28
C ALA A 52 -1.25 1.50 14.89
N ALA A 53 -2.45 0.91 14.83
CA ALA A 53 -3.09 0.54 13.57
C ALA A 53 -3.42 1.78 12.71
N ALA A 54 -3.94 2.84 13.32
CA ALA A 54 -4.24 4.09 12.64
C ALA A 54 -2.96 4.77 12.10
N ALA A 55 -1.87 4.78 12.88
CA ALA A 55 -0.58 5.31 12.46
C ALA A 55 0.00 4.53 11.27
N SER A 56 -0.01 3.20 11.34
CA SER A 56 0.41 2.32 10.24
C SER A 56 -0.40 2.57 8.97
N ASN A 57 -1.74 2.67 9.09
CA ASN A 57 -2.61 2.93 7.95
C ASN A 57 -2.30 4.29 7.30
N ARG A 58 -2.13 5.35 8.10
CA ARG A 58 -1.76 6.69 7.59
C ARG A 58 -0.41 6.67 6.87
N TYR A 59 0.58 5.97 7.42
CA TYR A 59 1.88 5.79 6.78
C TYR A 59 1.74 5.15 5.39
N TRP A 60 1.02 4.03 5.29
CA TRP A 60 0.79 3.34 4.03
C TRP A 60 0.01 4.18 3.02
N GLN A 61 -1.02 4.90 3.46
CA GLN A 61 -1.76 5.82 2.59
C GLN A 61 -0.85 6.90 2.00
N ALA A 62 0.02 7.50 2.81
CA ALA A 62 0.97 8.51 2.34
C ALA A 62 1.97 7.93 1.32
N GLN A 63 2.49 6.72 1.57
CA GLN A 63 3.40 6.06 0.63
C GLN A 63 2.72 5.73 -0.71
N LEU A 64 1.49 5.21 -0.68
CA LEU A 64 0.72 4.90 -1.88
C LEU A 64 0.39 6.17 -2.68
N ALA A 65 0.03 7.27 -2.01
CA ALA A 65 -0.24 8.54 -2.66
C ALA A 65 1.00 9.07 -3.40
N GLU A 66 2.18 8.99 -2.78
CA GLU A 66 3.44 9.36 -3.45
C GLU A 66 3.74 8.47 -4.65
N GLN A 67 3.58 7.16 -4.51
CA GLN A 67 3.79 6.22 -5.61
C GLN A 67 2.83 6.48 -6.78
N ASN A 68 1.57 6.80 -6.50
CA ASN A 68 0.58 7.15 -7.52
C ASN A 68 0.97 8.41 -8.27
N ARG A 69 1.35 9.48 -7.56
CA ARG A 69 1.82 10.73 -8.17
C ARG A 69 3.01 10.52 -9.09
N ARG A 70 4.00 9.71 -8.69
CA ARG A 70 5.16 9.38 -9.52
C ARG A 70 4.76 8.63 -10.79
N ARG A 71 3.87 7.64 -10.66
CA ARG A 71 3.35 6.87 -11.80
C ARG A 71 2.58 7.75 -12.79
N GLU A 72 1.75 8.67 -12.29
CA GLU A 72 1.01 9.64 -13.10
C GLU A 72 1.97 10.57 -13.86
N ALA A 73 2.92 11.19 -13.17
CA ALA A 73 3.92 12.06 -13.79
C ALA A 73 4.74 11.34 -14.88
N GLN A 74 5.10 10.07 -14.65
CA GLN A 74 5.80 9.25 -15.64
C GLN A 74 4.93 8.97 -16.87
N ARG A 75 3.64 8.69 -16.68
CA ARG A 75 2.70 8.46 -17.80
C ARG A 75 2.50 9.73 -18.62
N ASP A 76 2.39 10.89 -17.98
CA ASP A 76 2.28 12.18 -18.66
C ASP A 76 3.54 12.51 -19.46
N LEU A 77 4.72 12.25 -18.89
CA LEU A 77 5.99 12.37 -19.59
C LEU A 77 6.03 11.47 -20.84
N TYR A 78 5.65 10.20 -20.71
CA TYR A 78 5.64 9.25 -21.83
C TYR A 78 4.67 9.66 -22.93
N ARG A 79 3.50 10.18 -22.54
CA ARG A 79 2.52 10.75 -23.46
C ARG A 79 3.09 11.93 -24.24
N MET A 80 3.73 12.88 -23.56
CA MET A 80 4.34 14.04 -24.23
C MET A 80 5.46 13.62 -25.18
N MET A 81 6.34 12.72 -24.75
CA MET A 81 7.46 12.25 -25.57
C MET A 81 7.00 11.51 -26.82
N SER A 82 5.98 10.64 -26.72
CA SER A 82 5.48 9.92 -27.90
C SER A 82 4.82 10.87 -28.90
N LEU A 83 4.10 11.89 -28.44
CA LEU A 83 3.53 12.95 -29.28
C LEU A 83 4.62 13.79 -29.96
N GLN A 84 5.70 14.14 -29.24
CA GLN A 84 6.82 14.88 -29.84
C GLN A 84 7.51 14.12 -30.96
N ARG A 85 7.50 12.79 -30.93
CA ARG A 85 8.08 11.91 -31.95
C ARG A 85 7.12 11.58 -33.09
N SER A 86 5.88 12.08 -33.07
CA SER A 86 4.93 11.85 -34.14
C SER A 86 5.51 12.29 -35.49
N GLY A 87 5.41 11.43 -36.49
CA GLY A 87 6.00 11.63 -37.82
C GLY A 87 7.47 11.22 -37.96
N ASP A 88 8.20 11.01 -36.87
CA ASP A 88 9.58 10.51 -36.93
C ASP A 88 9.61 8.99 -37.14
N THR A 89 9.93 8.56 -38.36
CA THR A 89 9.92 7.13 -38.74
C THR A 89 11.00 6.30 -38.07
N ARG A 90 11.97 6.93 -37.39
CA ARG A 90 13.01 6.22 -36.62
C ARG A 90 12.46 5.55 -35.37
N PHE A 91 11.33 6.02 -34.83
CA PHE A 91 10.66 5.42 -33.67
C PHE A 91 9.48 4.58 -34.11
N PRO A 92 9.25 3.36 -33.60
CA PRO A 92 8.06 2.58 -33.94
C PRO A 92 6.78 3.22 -33.39
N VAL A 93 5.62 2.90 -33.97
CA VAL A 93 4.31 3.35 -33.44
C VAL A 93 4.04 2.65 -32.11
N CYS A 94 3.62 3.40 -31.10
CA CYS A 94 3.25 2.85 -29.80
C CYS A 94 2.10 1.83 -29.92
N GLY A 95 2.16 0.78 -29.10
CA GLY A 95 1.17 -0.29 -29.03
C GLY A 95 1.10 -0.90 -27.63
N ALA A 96 0.23 -1.89 -27.46
CA ALA A 96 -0.03 -2.53 -26.17
C ALA A 96 1.19 -3.23 -25.52
N SER A 97 2.22 -3.53 -26.32
CA SER A 97 3.43 -4.21 -25.87
C SER A 97 4.51 -3.28 -25.30
N TYR A 98 4.34 -1.96 -25.38
CA TYR A 98 5.34 -1.00 -24.91
C TYR A 98 5.11 -0.62 -23.46
N ASP A 99 6.20 -0.34 -22.74
CA ASP A 99 6.14 0.28 -21.43
C ASP A 99 5.41 1.62 -21.54
N GLY A 100 4.33 1.84 -20.79
CA GLY A 100 3.53 3.06 -20.88
C GLY A 100 2.05 2.82 -20.68
N GLY A 101 1.23 3.33 -21.59
CA GLY A 101 -0.22 3.19 -21.46
C GLY A 101 -0.99 3.62 -22.70
N ILE A 102 -2.30 3.55 -22.59
CA ILE A 102 -3.24 4.04 -23.59
C ILE A 102 -3.94 5.28 -23.04
N ASP A 103 -4.06 6.32 -23.86
CA ASP A 103 -5.01 7.39 -23.61
C ASP A 103 -6.40 6.90 -24.01
N HIS A 104 -7.28 6.69 -23.03
CA HIS A 104 -8.63 6.20 -23.25
C HIS A 104 -9.50 7.21 -24.01
N ARG A 105 -9.17 8.51 -24.02
CA ARG A 105 -9.94 9.54 -24.76
C ARG A 105 -9.67 9.49 -26.25
N THR A 106 -8.42 9.26 -26.64
CA THR A 106 -8.00 9.24 -28.05
C THR A 106 -7.74 7.82 -28.57
N ALA A 107 -7.90 6.80 -27.73
CA ALA A 107 -7.53 5.41 -27.99
C ALA A 107 -6.10 5.25 -28.55
N THR A 108 -5.18 6.13 -28.14
CA THR A 108 -3.80 6.16 -28.64
C THR A 108 -2.82 5.66 -27.59
N TRP A 109 -1.95 4.73 -27.98
CA TRP A 109 -0.87 4.24 -27.12
C TRP A 109 0.27 5.27 -27.00
N TYR A 110 0.94 5.30 -25.85
CA TYR A 110 2.13 6.10 -25.58
C TYR A 110 3.16 5.31 -24.76
N GLY A 111 4.43 5.71 -24.86
CA GLY A 111 5.54 5.02 -24.19
C GLY A 111 6.89 5.73 -24.38
N PRO A 112 7.96 5.28 -23.69
CA PRO A 112 9.23 5.97 -23.62
C PRO A 112 10.02 5.94 -24.92
N ASN A 113 9.85 4.90 -25.75
CA ASN A 113 10.67 4.63 -26.94
C ASN A 113 9.84 4.40 -28.22
N CYS A 114 8.67 5.03 -28.30
CA CYS A 114 7.77 4.93 -29.45
C CYS A 114 7.17 6.30 -29.78
N ARG A 115 6.55 6.41 -30.95
CA ARG A 115 5.81 7.60 -31.40
C ARG A 115 4.30 7.37 -31.32
N ALA A 116 3.56 8.43 -31.02
CA ALA A 116 2.12 8.40 -31.19
C ALA A 116 1.77 8.28 -32.69
N ARG A 117 0.60 7.70 -32.98
CA ARG A 117 0.12 7.56 -34.36
C ARG A 117 -0.14 8.93 -35.00
#